data_AF-A0A4R9VWH1-F1
#
_entry.id   AF-A0A4R9VWH1-F1
#
_cell.length_a   1.000
_cell.length_b   1.000
_cell.length_c   1.000
_cell.angle_alpha   90.00
_cell.angle_beta   90.00
_cell.angle_gamma   90.00
#
_symmetry.space_group_name_H-M   'P 1'
#
loop_
_entity.id
_entity.type
_entity.pdbx_description
1 polymer ?
#
loop_
_entity_poly.entity_id
_entity_poly.type
_entity_poly.pdbx_seq_one_letter_code
_entity_poly.pdbx_strand_id
1 'polypeptide(L)'
;MDIATQSIEGGFADPVFNAQTVFRAVMDAMARPGSVQALSPLAHPPAPLSATSGAVALALCDNDTPLWLDPALQAEAPVRSWLGFHTGAPLANTPADAHFAIIARPAEMMALDGFSQGTQEYPDRSTTLIL
;
A
#
# COMPACT_ATOMS: atom_id res chain seq x y z
N MET A 1 1.76 -25.78 13.50
CA MET A 1 2.17 -24.36 13.53
C MET A 1 1.29 -23.68 12.50
N ASP A 2 0.32 -22.89 12.99
CA ASP A 2 -0.89 -22.52 12.26
C ASP A 2 -0.60 -21.71 10.99
N ILE A 3 -1.25 -22.10 9.89
CA ILE A 3 -1.17 -21.40 8.59
C ILE A 3 -1.56 -19.92 8.73
N ALA A 4 -2.43 -19.60 9.68
CA ALA A 4 -2.86 -18.22 9.99
C ALA A 4 -1.77 -17.36 10.64
N THR A 5 -0.82 -17.95 11.38
CA THR A 5 0.28 -17.19 12.00
C THR A 5 1.36 -16.85 10.98
N GLN A 6 1.61 -17.75 10.02
CA GLN A 6 2.57 -17.49 8.92
C GLN A 6 2.11 -16.34 8.00
N SER A 7 0.80 -16.12 7.85
CA SER A 7 0.28 -15.06 6.98
C SER A 7 0.43 -13.64 7.53
N ILE A 8 0.86 -13.46 8.79
CA ILE A 8 0.99 -12.14 9.43
C ILE A 8 2.43 -11.81 9.87
N GLU A 9 3.42 -12.68 9.59
CA GLU A 9 4.84 -12.36 9.81
C GLU A 9 5.39 -11.39 8.75
N GLY A 10 6.62 -10.88 8.92
CA GLY A 10 7.30 -10.09 7.90
C GLY A 10 6.95 -8.60 7.85
N GLY A 11 6.35 -8.04 8.90
CA GLY A 11 6.25 -6.59 9.08
C GLY A 11 7.62 -5.92 9.34
N PHE A 12 7.61 -4.64 9.73
CA PHE A 12 8.84 -3.94 10.10
C PHE A 12 9.48 -4.54 11.35
N ALA A 13 10.80 -4.79 11.29
CA ALA A 13 11.57 -5.27 12.43
C ALA A 13 11.74 -4.18 13.51
N ASP A 14 11.86 -2.92 13.08
CA ASP A 14 11.87 -1.74 13.94
C ASP A 14 10.79 -0.76 13.45
N PRO A 15 9.53 -0.90 13.92
CA PRO A 15 8.38 -0.22 13.33
C PRO A 15 8.53 1.30 13.21
N VAL A 16 9.08 1.95 14.24
CA VAL A 16 9.21 3.41 14.26
C VAL A 16 10.27 3.86 13.26
N PHE A 17 11.48 3.30 13.35
CA PHE A 17 12.59 3.75 12.51
C PHE A 17 12.43 3.32 11.05
N ASN A 18 11.86 2.13 10.80
CA ASN A 18 11.57 1.67 9.44
C ASN A 18 10.45 2.49 8.80
N ALA A 19 9.35 2.78 9.51
CA ALA A 19 8.29 3.63 8.97
C ALA A 19 8.80 5.04 8.63
N GLN A 20 9.59 5.66 9.51
CA GLN A 20 10.23 6.96 9.25
C GLN A 20 11.17 6.93 8.04
N THR A 21 11.95 5.86 7.89
CA THR A 21 12.86 5.68 6.75
C THR A 21 12.07 5.61 5.44
N VAL A 22 11.01 4.82 5.40
CA VAL A 22 10.14 4.68 4.21
C VAL A 22 9.43 6.01 3.91
N PHE A 23 8.83 6.63 4.92
CA PHE A 23 8.14 7.92 4.78
C PHE A 23 9.08 8.99 4.21
N ARG A 24 10.32 9.09 4.72
CA ARG A 24 11.33 10.02 4.19
C ARG A 24 11.62 9.75 2.72
N ALA A 25 11.85 8.49 2.35
CA ALA A 25 12.13 8.12 0.97
C ALA A 25 10.96 8.46 0.03
N VAL A 26 9.71 8.21 0.46
CA VAL A 26 8.52 8.59 -0.31
C VAL A 26 8.42 10.11 -0.47
N MET A 27 8.61 10.87 0.62
CA MET A 27 8.59 12.34 0.57
C MET A 27 9.67 12.91 -0.35
N ASP A 28 10.88 12.36 -0.32
CA ASP A 28 11.98 12.78 -1.17
C ASP A 28 11.71 12.47 -2.66
N ALA A 29 11.10 11.31 -2.95
CA ALA A 29 10.67 10.94 -4.31
C ALA A 29 9.55 11.86 -4.82
N MET A 30 8.56 12.16 -3.99
CA MET A 30 7.44 13.05 -4.31
C MET A 30 7.89 14.50 -4.52
N ALA A 31 8.82 14.99 -3.71
CA ALA A 31 9.36 16.34 -3.84
C ALA A 31 10.25 16.50 -5.08
N ARG A 32 10.79 15.40 -5.63
CA ARG A 32 11.67 15.38 -6.80
C ARG A 32 11.20 14.31 -7.80
N PRO A 33 10.06 14.53 -8.49
CA PRO A 33 9.51 13.56 -9.42
C PRO A 33 10.54 13.10 -10.46
N GLY A 34 10.57 11.79 -10.72
CA GLY A 34 11.54 11.15 -11.62
C GLY A 34 12.86 10.76 -10.94
N SER A 35 13.09 11.13 -9.68
CA SER A 35 14.21 10.58 -8.91
C SER A 35 13.90 9.18 -8.39
N VAL A 36 14.90 8.30 -8.40
CA VAL A 36 14.81 6.96 -7.82
C VAL A 36 15.39 7.01 -6.41
N GLN A 37 14.56 6.74 -5.41
CA GLN A 37 14.99 6.60 -4.02
C GLN A 37 15.24 5.12 -3.72
N ALA A 38 16.46 4.80 -3.31
CA ALA A 38 16.80 3.43 -2.94
C ALA A 38 16.19 3.10 -1.57
N LEU A 39 15.46 2.00 -1.49
CA LEU A 39 14.86 1.51 -0.26
C LEU A 39 15.27 0.05 -0.04
N SER A 40 15.80 -0.24 1.16
CA SER A 40 16.07 -1.63 1.54
C SER A 40 14.76 -2.41 1.73
N PRO A 41 14.74 -3.73 1.55
CA PRO A 41 13.55 -4.54 1.85
C PRO A 41 13.32 -4.58 3.36
N LEU A 42 12.58 -3.61 3.88
CA LEU A 42 12.29 -3.47 5.31
C LEU A 42 11.07 -4.30 5.76
N ALA A 43 10.27 -4.79 4.80
CA ALA A 43 9.12 -5.65 5.02
C ALA A 43 9.14 -6.83 4.02
N HIS A 44 8.51 -7.93 4.41
CA HIS A 44 8.43 -9.19 3.67
C HIS A 44 6.97 -9.67 3.61
N PRO A 45 6.10 -8.95 2.86
CA PRO A 45 4.70 -9.34 2.72
C PRO A 45 4.56 -10.65 1.92
N PRO A 46 3.41 -11.33 2.04
CA PRO A 46 3.06 -12.43 1.16
C PRO A 46 3.02 -12.00 -0.31
N ALA A 47 3.47 -12.88 -1.21
CA ALA A 47 3.33 -12.67 -2.65
C ALA A 47 1.83 -12.58 -3.05
N PRO A 48 1.49 -11.85 -4.12
CA PRO A 48 2.37 -11.11 -5.03
C PRO A 48 2.68 -9.66 -4.59
N LEU A 49 2.36 -9.27 -3.35
CA LEU A 49 2.69 -7.93 -2.87
C LEU A 49 4.20 -7.75 -2.82
N SER A 50 4.73 -6.70 -3.44
CA SER A 50 6.16 -6.42 -3.42
C SER A 50 6.59 -5.93 -2.03
N ALA A 51 7.85 -6.20 -1.66
CA ALA A 51 8.43 -5.69 -0.40
C ALA A 51 8.36 -4.17 -0.29
N THR A 52 8.54 -3.45 -1.40
CA THR A 52 8.50 -1.98 -1.42
C THR A 52 7.08 -1.47 -1.25
N SER A 53 6.10 -2.01 -2.00
CA SER A 53 4.69 -1.63 -1.87
C SER A 53 4.14 -1.95 -0.48
N GLY A 54 4.52 -3.11 0.08
CA GLY A 54 4.20 -3.47 1.46
C GLY A 54 4.80 -2.51 2.48
N ALA A 55 6.08 -2.15 2.33
CA ALA A 55 6.73 -1.17 3.22
C ALA A 55 6.07 0.22 3.13
N VAL A 56 5.70 0.68 1.93
CA VAL A 56 4.96 1.93 1.73
C VAL A 56 3.59 1.87 2.41
N ALA A 57 2.85 0.77 2.26
CA ALA A 57 1.57 0.58 2.94
C ALA A 57 1.72 0.64 4.47
N LEU A 58 2.72 -0.04 5.04
CA LEU A 58 2.99 0.00 6.49
C LEU A 58 3.37 1.39 7.01
N ALA A 59 3.97 2.23 6.18
CA ALA A 59 4.39 3.57 6.58
C ALA A 59 3.29 4.64 6.42
N LEU A 60 2.34 4.43 5.48
CA LEU A 60 1.38 5.45 5.08
C LEU A 60 -0.08 5.13 5.40
N CYS A 61 -0.41 3.85 5.57
CA CYS A 61 -1.80 3.41 5.71
C CYS A 61 -2.13 3.08 7.16
N ASP A 62 -3.32 3.47 7.57
CA ASP A 62 -3.91 3.18 8.87
C ASP A 62 -5.43 2.93 8.73
N ASN A 63 -6.11 2.79 9.87
CA ASN A 63 -7.55 2.53 9.95
C ASN A 63 -8.44 3.59 9.25
N ASP A 64 -7.94 4.79 9.02
CA ASP A 64 -8.69 5.89 8.40
C ASP A 64 -8.37 6.03 6.90
N THR A 65 -7.54 5.14 6.35
CA THR A 65 -7.15 5.14 4.93
C THR A 65 -7.60 3.87 4.20
N PRO A 66 -8.81 3.83 3.62
CA PRO A 66 -9.27 2.67 2.86
C PRO A 66 -8.33 2.28 1.73
N LEU A 67 -8.01 0.99 1.66
CA LEU A 67 -7.13 0.37 0.67
C LEU A 67 -7.92 -0.36 -0.41
N TRP A 68 -7.68 -0.03 -1.67
CA TRP A 68 -8.08 -0.90 -2.77
C TRP A 68 -6.88 -1.72 -3.26
N LEU A 69 -7.11 -3.01 -3.51
CA LEU A 69 -6.11 -3.90 -4.08
C LEU A 69 -6.59 -4.32 -5.46
N ASP A 70 -5.67 -4.46 -6.41
CA ASP A 70 -6.00 -5.01 -7.72
C ASP A 70 -6.50 -6.47 -7.63
N PRO A 71 -7.15 -7.01 -8.69
CA PRO A 71 -7.72 -8.36 -8.63
C PRO A 71 -6.70 -9.45 -8.28
N ALA A 72 -5.43 -9.29 -8.67
CA ALA A 72 -4.38 -10.25 -8.38
C ALA A 72 -4.04 -10.29 -6.87
N LEU A 73 -3.98 -9.13 -6.22
CA LEU A 73 -3.76 -9.02 -4.78
C LEU A 73 -5.02 -9.39 -3.97
N GLN A 74 -6.22 -9.02 -4.44
CA GLN A 74 -7.49 -9.37 -3.78
C GLN A 74 -7.72 -10.88 -3.68
N ALA A 75 -7.30 -11.64 -4.70
CA ALA A 75 -7.43 -13.09 -4.72
C ALA A 75 -6.65 -13.75 -3.57
N GLU A 76 -5.58 -13.13 -3.10
CA GLU A 76 -4.69 -13.67 -2.08
C GLU A 76 -5.17 -13.29 -0.67
N ALA A 77 -5.80 -14.26 0.02
CA ALA A 77 -6.18 -14.10 1.42
C ALA A 77 -5.00 -13.69 2.34
N PRO A 78 -3.78 -14.26 2.20
CA PRO A 78 -2.64 -13.86 3.02
C PRO A 78 -2.28 -12.38 2.88
N VAL A 79 -2.36 -11.80 1.68
CA VAL A 79 -2.06 -10.38 1.45
C VAL A 79 -3.05 -9.50 2.21
N ARG A 80 -4.35 -9.80 2.11
CA ARG A 80 -5.41 -9.05 2.82
C ARG A 80 -5.26 -9.15 4.33
N SER A 81 -5.00 -10.35 4.85
CA SER A 81 -4.76 -10.56 6.28
C SER A 81 -3.51 -9.84 6.78
N TRP A 82 -2.43 -9.85 6.00
CA TRP A 82 -1.18 -9.19 6.33
C TRP A 82 -1.35 -7.67 6.41
N LEU A 83 -1.96 -7.06 5.39
CA LEU A 83 -2.23 -5.61 5.36
C LEU A 83 -3.16 -5.22 6.51
N GLY A 84 -4.26 -5.96 6.72
CA GLY A 84 -5.21 -5.68 7.80
C GLY A 84 -4.56 -5.79 9.18
N PHE A 85 -3.66 -6.75 9.40
CA PHE A 85 -2.95 -6.92 10.67
C PHE A 85 -1.93 -5.80 10.94
N HIS A 86 -1.08 -5.49 9.95
CA HIS A 86 0.04 -4.54 10.15
C HIS A 86 -0.36 -3.08 10.06
N THR A 87 -1.40 -2.75 9.29
CA THR A 87 -1.84 -1.36 9.07
C THR A 87 -3.15 -1.04 9.79
N GLY A 88 -4.02 -2.02 10.02
CA GLY A 88 -5.40 -1.78 10.42
C GLY A 88 -6.27 -1.15 9.33
N ALA A 89 -5.74 -0.94 8.12
CA ALA A 89 -6.46 -0.26 7.05
C ALA A 89 -7.65 -1.10 6.55
N PRO A 90 -8.86 -0.51 6.45
CA PRO A 90 -10.00 -1.20 5.89
C PRO A 90 -9.82 -1.38 4.38
N LEU A 91 -10.35 -2.48 3.83
CA LEU A 91 -10.42 -2.64 2.37
C LEU A 91 -11.57 -1.81 1.80
N ALA A 92 -11.28 -1.00 0.80
CA ALA A 92 -12.27 -0.23 0.05
C ALA A 92 -13.15 -1.17 -0.79
N ASN A 93 -14.45 -0.87 -0.87
CA ASN A 93 -15.41 -1.66 -1.65
C ASN A 93 -15.20 -1.47 -3.15
N THR A 94 -14.90 -0.25 -3.57
CA THR A 94 -14.62 0.12 -4.95
C THR A 94 -13.33 0.92 -5.06
N PRO A 95 -12.69 0.98 -6.25
CA PRO A 95 -11.50 1.81 -6.46
C PRO A 95 -11.75 3.30 -6.18
N ALA A 96 -12.99 3.78 -6.38
CA ALA A 96 -13.39 5.16 -6.14
C ALA A 96 -13.49 5.52 -4.65
N ASP A 97 -13.62 4.52 -3.76
CA ASP A 97 -13.70 4.71 -2.30
C ASP A 97 -12.30 4.70 -1.64
N ALA A 98 -11.23 4.48 -2.42
CA ALA A 98 -9.90 4.20 -1.91
C ALA A 98 -9.09 5.48 -1.67
N HIS A 99 -8.39 5.55 -0.54
CA HIS A 99 -7.36 6.57 -0.31
C HIS A 99 -6.03 6.14 -0.94
N PHE A 100 -5.70 4.84 -0.85
CA PHE A 100 -4.59 4.25 -1.60
C PHE A 100 -5.06 3.03 -2.38
N ALA A 101 -4.45 2.83 -3.55
CA ALA A 101 -4.63 1.63 -4.34
C ALA A 101 -3.28 0.96 -4.60
N ILE A 102 -3.17 -0.34 -4.29
CA ILE A 102 -1.97 -1.13 -4.57
C ILE A 102 -2.23 -2.01 -5.80
N ILE A 103 -1.38 -1.85 -6.81
CA ILE A 103 -1.50 -2.52 -8.10
C ILE A 103 -0.26 -3.38 -8.31
N ALA A 104 -0.41 -4.71 -8.29
CA ALA A 104 0.66 -5.63 -8.60
C ALA A 104 0.83 -5.84 -10.11
N ARG A 105 -0.22 -5.57 -10.91
CA ARG A 105 -0.21 -5.71 -12.38
C ARG A 105 -0.62 -4.42 -13.08
N PRO A 106 0.27 -3.42 -13.20
CA PRO A 106 -0.05 -2.15 -13.84
C PRO A 106 -0.54 -2.28 -15.29
N ALA A 107 -0.10 -3.31 -16.02
CA ALA A 107 -0.53 -3.58 -17.39
C ALA A 107 -2.01 -4.01 -17.52
N GLU A 108 -2.60 -4.53 -16.44
CA GLU A 108 -4.00 -4.94 -16.35
C GLU A 108 -4.86 -3.91 -15.59
N MET A 109 -4.28 -2.77 -15.24
CA MET A 109 -4.95 -1.73 -14.45
C MET A 109 -6.13 -1.15 -15.23
N MET A 110 -7.22 -0.88 -14.50
CA MET A 110 -8.35 -0.15 -15.03
C MET A 110 -7.98 1.30 -15.40
N ALA A 111 -8.89 1.99 -16.08
CA ALA A 111 -8.71 3.40 -16.40
C ALA A 111 -8.59 4.26 -15.11
N LEU A 112 -7.76 5.30 -15.17
CA LEU A 112 -7.45 6.15 -14.02
C LEU A 112 -8.68 6.89 -13.46
N ASP A 113 -9.68 7.14 -14.29
CA ASP A 113 -10.96 7.76 -13.92
C ASP A 113 -11.86 6.86 -13.05
N GLY A 114 -11.49 5.58 -12.88
CA GLY A 114 -12.14 4.69 -11.92
C GLY A 114 -11.74 4.93 -10.46
N PHE A 115 -10.66 5.68 -10.23
CA PHE A 115 -10.19 6.05 -8.88
C PHE A 115 -10.69 7.44 -8.48
N SER A 116 -10.71 7.74 -7.18
CA SER A 116 -11.05 9.08 -6.71
C SER A 116 -10.07 10.10 -7.26
N GLN A 117 -10.58 11.15 -7.92
CA GLN A 117 -9.78 12.27 -8.42
C GLN A 117 -9.67 13.42 -7.39
N GLY A 118 -10.29 13.26 -6.22
CA GLY A 118 -10.54 14.37 -5.31
C GLY A 118 -11.57 15.36 -5.91
N THR A 119 -11.73 16.51 -5.27
CA THR A 119 -12.52 17.62 -5.83
C THR A 119 -11.68 18.89 -5.90
N GLN A 120 -12.24 19.95 -6.48
CA GLN A 120 -11.55 21.23 -6.49
C GLN A 120 -11.33 21.77 -5.06
N GLU A 121 -12.29 21.56 -4.16
CA GLU A 121 -12.23 21.97 -2.76
C GLU A 121 -11.35 21.03 -1.92
N TYR A 122 -11.30 19.74 -2.29
CA TYR A 122 -10.55 18.70 -1.58
C TYR A 122 -9.71 17.85 -2.54
N PRO A 123 -8.66 18.44 -3.17
CA PRO A 123 -7.81 17.73 -4.12
C PRO A 123 -6.96 16.65 -3.44
N ASP A 124 -6.72 16.79 -2.14
CA ASP A 124 -6.01 15.83 -1.29
C ASP A 124 -6.79 14.51 -1.10
N ARG A 125 -8.09 14.47 -1.42
CA ARG A 125 -8.93 13.26 -1.33
C ARG A 125 -8.87 12.38 -2.59
N SER A 126 -7.92 12.63 -3.49
CA SER A 126 -7.63 11.74 -4.61
C SER A 126 -6.99 10.44 -4.12
N THR A 127 -7.19 9.35 -4.87
CA THR A 127 -6.51 8.08 -4.59
C THR A 127 -5.02 8.15 -4.97
N THR A 128 -4.14 7.73 -4.07
CA THR A 128 -2.72 7.51 -4.39
C THR A 128 -2.50 6.09 -4.92
N LEU A 129 -1.93 5.95 -6.12
CA LEU A 129 -1.62 4.66 -6.74
C LEU A 129 -0.19 4.21 -6.42
N ILE A 130 -0.05 2.97 -5.93
CA ILE A 130 1.23 2.29 -5.68
C ILE A 130 1.35 1.15 -6.70
N LEU A 131 2.27 1.29 -7.66
CA LEU A 131 2.43 0.43 -8.85
C LEU A 131 3.74 -0.37 -8.83
#